data_AF-A0A520PRM1-F1
#
_entry.id   AF-A0A520PRM1-F1
#
_cell.length_a   1.000
_cell.length_b   1.000
_cell.length_c   1.000
_cell.angle_alpha   90.00
_cell.angle_beta   90.00
_cell.angle_gamma   90.00
#
_symmetry.space_group_name_H-M   'P 1'
#
loop_
_entity.id
_entity.type
_entity.pdbx_description
1 polymer ?
#
loop_
_entity_poly.entity_id
_entity_poly.type
_entity_poly.pdbx_seq_one_letter_code
_entity_poly.pdbx_strand_id
1 'polypeptide(L)'
;MFKILEELITVIRQRKTSNVEESYTKKLLRDKKLSLEKVKEEIAELIEAVEENKNQIHEAADVLYHLMVLLEANGIKIEDVMDELKKRQKLK
;
A
#
# COMPACT_ATOMS: atom_id res chain seq x y z
N MET A 1 8.03 -8.54 -13.24
CA MET A 1 7.61 -8.82 -11.84
C MET A 1 6.93 -7.61 -11.21
N PHE A 2 7.51 -6.40 -11.22
CA PHE A 2 6.91 -5.21 -10.58
C PHE A 2 5.77 -4.52 -11.35
N LYS A 3 5.49 -4.94 -12.59
CA LYS A 3 4.42 -4.35 -13.43
C LYS A 3 3.06 -4.30 -12.73
N ILE A 4 2.74 -5.32 -11.93
CA ILE A 4 1.46 -5.36 -11.19
C ILE A 4 1.35 -4.25 -10.14
N LEU A 5 2.47 -3.86 -9.50
CA LEU A 5 2.48 -2.77 -8.53
C LEU A 5 2.29 -1.43 -9.26
N GLU A 6 2.97 -1.22 -10.39
CA GLU A 6 2.81 -0.01 -11.22
C GLU A 6 1.36 0.16 -11.71
N GLU A 7 0.75 -0.92 -12.19
CA GLU A 7 -0.66 -0.95 -12.59
C GLU A 7 -1.58 -0.64 -11.40
N LEU A 8 -1.30 -1.21 -10.23
CA LEU A 8 -2.08 -0.98 -9.01
C LEU A 8 -1.98 0.48 -8.52
N ILE A 9 -0.79 1.07 -8.52
CA ILE A 9 -0.58 2.50 -8.21
C ILE A 9 -1.39 3.37 -9.18
N THR A 10 -1.37 3.03 -10.47
CA THR A 10 -2.15 3.74 -11.48
C THR A 10 -3.64 3.68 -11.18
N VAL A 11 -4.16 2.50 -10.83
CA VAL A 11 -5.57 2.32 -10.42
C VAL A 11 -5.90 3.12 -9.16
N ILE A 12 -5.03 3.10 -8.14
CA ILE A 12 -5.21 3.88 -6.90
C ILE A 12 -5.30 5.38 -7.21
N ARG A 13 -4.40 5.91 -8.05
CA ARG A 13 -4.38 7.31 -8.49
C ARG A 13 -5.63 7.67 -9.29
N GLN A 14 -6.09 6.80 -10.19
CA GLN A 14 -7.35 7.00 -10.92
C GLN A 14 -8.55 7.05 -9.99
N ARG A 15 -8.61 6.17 -8.98
CA ARG A 15 -9.70 6.15 -7.97
C ARG A 15 -9.73 7.45 -7.16
N LYS A 16 -8.58 8.06 -6.88
CA LYS A 16 -8.46 9.36 -6.21
C LYS A 16 -9.19 10.49 -6.95
N THR A 17 -9.14 10.48 -8.29
CA THR A 17 -9.72 11.54 -9.14
C THR A 17 -11.07 11.18 -9.75
N SER A 18 -11.51 9.92 -9.65
CA SER A 18 -12.75 9.45 -10.28
C SER A 18 -14.03 9.95 -9.59
N ASN A 19 -15.06 10.21 -10.39
CA ASN A 19 -16.41 10.57 -9.92
C ASN A 19 -17.31 9.35 -9.60
N VAL A 20 -16.78 8.14 -9.74
CA VAL A 20 -17.50 6.89 -9.43
C VAL A 20 -17.87 6.85 -7.93
N GLU A 21 -18.99 6.18 -7.60
CA GLU A 21 -19.47 5.91 -6.24
C GLU A 21 -18.35 5.45 -5.28
N GLU A 22 -18.56 5.62 -3.97
CA GLU A 22 -17.56 5.38 -2.91
C GLU A 22 -17.00 3.95 -2.93
N SER A 23 -15.94 3.72 -3.71
CA SER A 23 -15.12 2.52 -3.57
C SER A 23 -14.36 2.56 -2.25
N TYR A 24 -14.07 1.38 -1.69
CA TYR A 24 -13.28 1.25 -0.46
C TYR A 24 -11.94 2.00 -0.53
N THR A 25 -11.22 1.91 -1.65
CA THR A 25 -9.98 2.66 -1.87
C THR A 25 -10.19 4.17 -1.79
N LYS A 26 -11.30 4.69 -2.33
CA LYS A 26 -11.60 6.12 -2.30
C LYS A 26 -11.88 6.61 -0.87
N LYS A 27 -12.52 5.78 -0.05
CA LYS A 27 -12.69 6.03 1.39
C LYS A 27 -11.33 6.14 2.08
N LEU A 28 -10.44 5.17 1.87
CA LEU A 28 -9.09 5.17 2.44
C LEU A 28 -8.25 6.38 1.97
N LEU A 29 -8.35 6.74 0.68
CA LEU A 29 -7.63 7.90 0.13
C LEU A 29 -8.10 9.24 0.70
N ARG A 30 -9.36 9.34 1.14
CA ARG A 30 -9.94 10.53 1.76
C ARG A 30 -9.70 10.58 3.26
N ASP A 31 -9.82 9.43 3.93
CA ASP A 31 -9.63 9.29 5.36
C ASP A 31 -8.23 8.75 5.68
N LYS A 32 -7.29 9.70 5.83
CA LYS A 32 -5.90 9.40 6.18
C LYS A 32 -5.75 8.64 7.49
N LYS A 33 -6.66 8.88 8.46
CA LYS A 33 -6.63 8.18 9.75
C LYS A 33 -7.02 6.73 9.54
N LEU A 34 -8.09 6.47 8.80
CA LEU A 34 -8.50 5.10 8.46
C LEU A 34 -7.40 4.36 7.68
N SER A 35 -6.76 5.02 6.71
CA SER A 35 -5.66 4.40 5.97
C SER A 35 -4.47 4.05 6.86
N LEU A 36 -4.15 4.89 7.87
CA LEU A 36 -3.08 4.61 8.82
C LEU A 36 -3.43 3.43 9.73
N GLU A 37 -4.68 3.39 10.23
CA GLU A 37 -5.13 2.29 11.09
C GLU A 37 -5.12 0.95 10.33
N LYS A 38 -5.56 0.93 9.06
CA LYS A 38 -5.44 -0.27 8.23
C LYS A 38 -3.99 -0.72 8.08
N VAL A 39 -3.04 0.16 7.76
CA VAL A 39 -1.63 -0.26 7.66
C VAL A 39 -1.10 -0.88 8.96
N LYS A 40 -1.51 -0.38 10.13
CA LYS A 40 -1.12 -0.99 11.40
C LYS A 40 -1.72 -2.38 11.61
N GLU A 41 -2.99 -2.54 11.26
CA GLU A 41 -3.72 -3.81 11.32
C GLU A 41 -3.05 -4.86 10.42
N GLU A 42 -2.86 -4.55 9.13
CA GLU A 42 -2.27 -5.49 8.16
C GLU A 42 -0.84 -5.90 8.54
N ILE A 43 -0.06 -5.00 9.14
CA ILE A 43 1.28 -5.34 9.63
C ILE A 43 1.20 -6.32 10.80
N ALA A 44 0.24 -6.14 11.71
CA ALA A 44 0.03 -7.07 12.82
C ALA A 44 -0.43 -8.44 12.30
N GLU A 45 -1.38 -8.47 11.36
CA GLU A 45 -1.87 -9.70 10.72
C GLU A 45 -0.74 -10.42 9.95
N LEU A 46 0.13 -9.67 9.25
CA LEU A 46 1.30 -10.27 8.60
C LEU A 46 2.28 -10.88 9.61
N ILE A 47 2.51 -10.24 10.76
CA ILE A 47 3.37 -10.80 11.81
C ILE A 47 2.78 -12.11 12.32
N GLU A 48 1.50 -12.12 12.67
CA GLU A 48 0.78 -13.32 13.13
C GLU A 48 0.82 -14.43 12.07
N ALA A 49 0.54 -14.10 10.81
CA ALA A 49 0.59 -15.03 9.68
C ALA A 49 1.98 -15.67 9.49
N VAL A 50 3.04 -14.91 9.74
CA VAL A 50 4.43 -15.43 9.71
C VAL A 50 4.69 -16.36 10.89
N GLU A 51 4.28 -15.98 12.10
CA GLU A 51 4.44 -16.78 13.32
C GLU A 51 3.68 -18.10 13.25
N GLU A 52 2.46 -18.08 12.70
CA GLU A 52 1.60 -19.26 12.54
C GLU A 52 1.86 -20.06 11.26
N ASN A 53 2.72 -19.57 10.36
CA ASN A 53 3.00 -20.14 9.05
C ASN A 53 1.73 -20.39 8.21
N LYS A 54 0.83 -19.39 8.18
CA LYS A 54 -0.47 -19.45 7.51
C LYS A 54 -0.78 -18.12 6.85
N ASN A 55 -1.37 -18.11 5.66
CA ASN A 55 -1.83 -16.91 4.94
C ASN A 55 -0.77 -15.80 4.67
N GLN A 56 0.52 -16.04 4.91
CA GLN A 56 1.62 -15.06 4.78
C GLN A 56 1.59 -14.25 3.48
N ILE A 57 1.28 -14.89 2.35
CA ILE A 57 1.24 -14.25 1.03
C ILE A 57 0.09 -13.25 0.93
N HIS A 58 -1.06 -13.59 1.52
CA HIS A 58 -2.25 -12.74 1.52
C HIS A 58 -2.00 -11.48 2.34
N GLU A 59 -1.57 -11.63 3.59
CA GLU A 59 -1.29 -10.49 4.48
C GLU A 59 -0.16 -9.61 3.93
N ALA A 60 0.87 -10.21 3.31
CA ALA A 60 1.93 -9.44 2.67
C ALA A 60 1.41 -8.60 1.50
N ALA A 61 0.44 -9.12 0.73
CA ALA A 61 -0.19 -8.38 -0.36
C ALA A 61 -1.05 -7.23 0.19
N ASP A 62 -1.77 -7.45 1.28
CA ASP A 62 -2.62 -6.42 1.89
C ASP A 62 -1.80 -5.31 2.54
N VAL A 63 -0.69 -5.62 3.22
CA VAL A 63 0.30 -4.64 3.68
C VAL A 63 0.78 -3.77 2.52
N LEU A 64 1.18 -4.37 1.39
CA LEU A 64 1.66 -3.61 0.23
C LEU A 64 0.57 -2.70 -0.33
N TYR A 65 -0.66 -3.21 -0.49
CA TYR A 65 -1.78 -2.45 -0.99
C TYR A 65 -2.11 -1.26 -0.09
N HIS A 66 -2.30 -1.49 1.21
CA HIS A 66 -2.65 -0.47 2.18
C HIS A 66 -1.53 0.57 2.37
N LEU A 67 -0.26 0.15 2.28
CA LEU A 67 0.87 1.08 2.29
C LEU A 67 0.85 2.00 1.07
N MET A 68 0.62 1.48 -0.13
CA MET A 68 0.52 2.32 -1.34
C MET A 68 -0.63 3.32 -1.25
N VAL A 69 -1.79 2.90 -0.72
CA VAL A 69 -2.93 3.80 -0.49
C VAL A 69 -2.59 4.88 0.53
N LEU A 70 -1.93 4.54 1.64
CA LEU A 70 -1.51 5.49 2.68
C LEU A 70 -0.54 6.55 2.12
N LEU A 71 0.45 6.13 1.33
CA LEU A 71 1.41 7.02 0.70
C LEU A 71 0.71 8.00 -0.24
N GLU A 72 -0.14 7.51 -1.13
CA GLU A 72 -0.90 8.33 -2.08
C GLU A 72 -1.91 9.26 -1.38
N ALA A 73 -2.54 8.82 -0.29
CA ALA A 73 -3.42 9.66 0.54
C ALA A 73 -2.65 10.84 1.15
N ASN A 74 -1.37 10.65 1.46
CA ASN A 74 -0.49 11.67 2.03
C ASN A 74 0.36 12.43 1.02
N GLY A 75 0.19 12.18 -0.28
CA GLY A 75 0.95 12.85 -1.33
C GLY A 75 2.42 12.43 -1.39
N ILE A 76 2.77 11.30 -0.77
CA ILE A 76 4.10 10.70 -0.85
C ILE A 76 4.11 9.81 -2.08
N LYS A 77 4.97 10.12 -3.05
CA LYS A 77 5.06 9.35 -4.28
C LYS A 77 5.86 8.07 -4.03
N ILE A 78 5.32 6.95 -4.48
CA ILE A 78 6.02 5.67 -4.41
C ILE A 78 7.33 5.69 -5.20
N GLU A 79 7.42 6.52 -6.25
CA GLU A 79 8.64 6.77 -7.00
C GLU A 79 9.78 7.30 -6.09
N ASP A 80 9.46 8.22 -5.17
CA ASP A 80 10.45 8.75 -4.22
C ASP A 80 10.93 7.66 -3.24
N VAL A 81 10.02 6.77 -2.81
CA VAL A 81 10.35 5.61 -1.97
C VAL A 81 11.25 4.63 -2.73
N MET A 82 10.98 4.38 -4.01
CA MET A 82 11.80 3.51 -4.86
C MET A 82 13.20 4.07 -5.07
N ASP A 83 13.34 5.39 -5.24
CA ASP A 83 14.64 6.05 -5.31
C ASP A 83 15.43 5.88 -4.00
N GLU A 84 14.76 5.96 -2.84
CA GLU A 84 15.39 5.69 -1.56
C GLU A 84 15.81 4.23 -1.40
N LEU A 85 14.97 3.27 -1.80
CA LEU A 85 15.32 1.85 -1.82
C LEU A 85 16.50 1.55 -2.75
N LYS A 86 16.58 2.23 -3.90
CA LYS A 86 17.71 2.12 -4.84
C LYS A 86 19.03 2.57 -4.21
N LYS A 87 19.02 3.58 -3.34
CA LYS A 87 20.23 3.95 -2.57
C LYS A 87 20.64 2.84 -1.62
N ARG A 88 19.69 2.20 -0.92
CA ARG A 88 19.96 1.06 -0.01
C ARG A 88 20.54 -0.14 -0.75
N GLN A 89 20.08 -0.40 -1.97
CA GLN A 89 20.63 -1.47 -2.81
C GLN A 89 22.11 -1.23 -3.15
N LYS A 90 22.51 0.03 -3.37
CA LYS A 90 23.89 0.42 -3.70
C LYS A 90 24.84 0.46 -2.49
N LEU A 91 24.30 0.46 -1.28
CA LEU A 91 25.07 0.42 -0.03
C LEU A 91 25.37 -1.02 0.43
N LYS A 92 25.05 -2.02 -0.40
CA LYS A 92 25.53 -3.40 -0.32
C LYS A 92 26.40 -3.69 -1.52
#